data_AF-A0A7K2MF42-F1
#
_entry.id   AF-A0A7K2MF42-F1
#
_cell.length_a   1.000
_cell.length_b   1.000
_cell.length_c   1.000
_cell.angle_alpha   90.00
_cell.angle_beta   90.00
_cell.angle_gamma   90.00
#
_symmetry.space_group_name_H-M   'P 1'
#
loop_
_entity.id
_entity.type
_entity.pdbx_description
1 polymer ?
#
loop_
_entity_poly.entity_id
_entity_poly.type
_entity_poly.pdbx_seq_one_letter_code
_entity_poly.pdbx_strand_id
1 'polypeptide(L)'
;MVEGSMTQGAGQGPEVERTATLRDFRVPAYVNETGPYAQGGPAAEPAVPVEPGYPAAPEGYPDAYTPTERDLPVINRGDTLQVSTAPAPAPAAPQPATGPGPLFVVGDVHGYLDELVAALQEQGLIDAAGQWCAGTARLWFLGDFTDRGPDGIGVIDLVMRLSAEAAAAGGYCKALMGNHELLLLGARRFGDTPVNSGAGTATFQAAWLLNGGQKSDMDRLQDHHLQWMARLDAVEEVDGYLLVHSDTTAYLDYGRSIEEVNDNVREALTRNDADEVWDLFRKFTKRFSFRDEGGADAVRSLLDTYGGTRIVHGHSPIPYLLGEVGSEDGDEPAGPVVEGPHVYADGLAIAMDGGVTMSGKLLVRQLPLDA
;
A
#
# COMPACT_ATOMS: atom_id res chain seq x y z
N MET A 1 13.87 -52.00 -68.22
CA MET A 1 13.03 -51.27 -69.19
C MET A 1 11.83 -50.78 -68.41
N VAL A 2 11.60 -49.52 -68.02
CA VAL A 2 12.12 -48.15 -68.25
C VAL A 2 11.46 -47.36 -67.09
N GLU A 3 12.18 -46.72 -66.16
CA GLU A 3 12.62 -45.30 -66.13
C GLU A 3 11.54 -44.19 -66.21
N GLY A 4 11.74 -43.12 -65.42
CA GLY A 4 11.22 -41.75 -65.60
C GLY A 4 10.02 -41.38 -64.72
N SER A 5 10.08 -40.53 -63.68
CA SER A 5 10.53 -39.12 -63.57
C SER A 5 9.65 -38.10 -64.32
N MET A 6 9.03 -37.16 -63.57
CA MET A 6 8.73 -35.73 -63.86
C MET A 6 7.77 -35.21 -62.77
N THR A 7 8.12 -34.34 -61.80
CA THR A 7 8.43 -32.89 -61.77
C THR A 7 7.29 -31.89 -62.04
N GLN A 8 7.03 -31.09 -60.98
CA GLN A 8 6.73 -29.65 -60.86
C GLN A 8 5.38 -29.04 -61.28
N GLY A 9 4.82 -28.22 -60.37
CA GLY A 9 4.08 -27.00 -60.73
C GLY A 9 3.03 -26.46 -59.74
N ALA A 10 3.46 -25.73 -58.70
CA ALA A 10 2.68 -24.70 -57.99
C ALA A 10 3.65 -23.97 -57.06
N GLY A 11 3.95 -22.67 -57.16
CA GLY A 11 3.06 -21.54 -57.41
C GLY A 11 3.03 -20.72 -56.12
N GLN A 12 4.02 -19.83 -55.94
CA GLN A 12 4.20 -18.97 -54.77
C GLN A 12 3.03 -17.99 -54.59
N GLY A 13 2.51 -17.91 -53.36
CA GLY A 13 1.71 -16.80 -52.83
C GLY A 13 2.44 -16.17 -51.62
N PRO A 14 2.14 -14.92 -51.24
CA PRO A 14 3.03 -14.11 -50.43
C PRO A 14 3.11 -14.58 -48.97
N GLU A 15 4.34 -14.65 -48.46
CA GLU A 15 4.66 -14.83 -47.05
C GLU A 15 4.16 -13.62 -46.25
N VAL A 16 3.31 -13.88 -45.26
CA VAL A 16 3.05 -12.96 -44.16
C VAL A 16 3.88 -13.50 -42.99
N GLU A 17 4.97 -12.81 -42.65
CA GLU A 17 5.73 -13.05 -41.43
C GLU A 17 4.78 -12.97 -40.23
N ARG A 18 4.55 -14.13 -39.60
CA ARG A 18 3.91 -14.20 -38.29
C ARG A 18 4.97 -13.84 -37.27
N THR A 19 4.86 -12.62 -36.73
CA THR A 19 5.60 -12.16 -35.55
C THR A 19 5.44 -13.19 -34.43
N ALA A 20 6.56 -13.64 -33.88
CA ALA A 20 6.60 -14.62 -32.81
C ALA A 20 5.99 -14.02 -31.54
N THR A 21 4.87 -14.56 -31.07
CA THR A 21 4.34 -14.31 -29.74
C THR A 21 5.32 -14.86 -28.70
N LEU A 22 5.95 -13.95 -27.97
CA LEU A 22 6.81 -14.25 -26.83
C LEU A 22 6.00 -14.99 -25.76
N ARG A 23 6.59 -16.08 -25.29
CA ARG A 23 6.02 -17.03 -24.33
C ARG A 23 5.86 -16.40 -22.95
N ASP A 24 4.75 -16.72 -22.29
CA ASP A 24 4.47 -16.46 -20.88
C ASP A 24 5.66 -16.87 -20.00
N PHE A 25 6.27 -15.87 -19.34
CA PHE A 25 7.34 -16.08 -18.38
C PHE A 25 6.78 -16.59 -17.06
N ARG A 26 7.20 -17.79 -16.66
CA ARG A 26 7.04 -18.34 -15.30
C ARG A 26 8.12 -17.74 -14.40
N VAL A 27 7.72 -17.31 -13.21
CA VAL A 27 8.62 -16.82 -12.14
C VAL A 27 9.36 -18.01 -11.51
N PRO A 28 10.71 -17.99 -11.38
CA PRO A 28 11.46 -19.05 -10.71
C PRO A 28 11.23 -19.08 -9.19
N ALA A 29 11.24 -20.28 -8.61
CA ALA A 29 11.12 -20.51 -7.17
C ALA A 29 12.48 -20.34 -6.47
N TYR A 30 12.57 -19.45 -5.47
CA TYR A 30 13.74 -19.35 -4.60
C TYR A 30 13.74 -20.49 -3.57
N VAL A 31 14.86 -21.21 -3.50
CA VAL A 31 15.14 -22.28 -2.54
C VAL A 31 15.71 -21.65 -1.27
N ASN A 32 14.94 -21.65 -0.17
CA ASN A 32 15.46 -21.31 1.15
C ASN A 32 16.03 -22.57 1.82
N GLU A 33 17.35 -22.60 1.98
CA GLU A 33 18.03 -23.55 2.87
C GLU A 33 17.73 -23.18 4.34
N THR A 34 17.19 -24.14 5.09
CA THR A 34 16.86 -23.98 6.52
C THR A 34 17.98 -24.56 7.38
N GLY A 35 18.65 -23.71 8.15
CA GLY A 35 19.56 -24.11 9.24
C GLY A 35 18.80 -24.40 10.54
N PRO A 36 19.29 -25.32 11.41
CA PRO A 36 18.47 -25.92 12.46
C PRO A 36 18.34 -25.08 13.74
N TYR A 37 17.12 -25.13 14.29
CA TYR A 37 16.67 -24.63 15.58
C TYR A 37 17.52 -25.11 16.77
N ALA A 38 17.89 -24.17 17.65
CA ALA A 38 18.37 -24.45 19.00
C ALA A 38 17.21 -24.29 20.01
N GLN A 39 17.07 -25.28 20.88
CA GLN A 39 15.97 -25.44 21.84
C GLN A 39 16.03 -24.43 23.00
N GLY A 40 14.84 -23.91 23.36
CA GLY A 40 14.62 -23.06 24.53
C GLY A 40 14.52 -23.85 25.85
N GLY A 41 15.09 -23.27 26.91
CA GLY A 41 14.88 -23.67 28.31
C GLY A 41 13.68 -22.95 28.95
N PRO A 42 13.18 -23.40 30.11
CA PRO A 42 11.85 -23.06 30.61
C PRO A 42 11.77 -21.66 31.25
N ALA A 43 10.60 -21.04 31.06
CA ALA A 43 10.21 -19.75 31.62
C ALA A 43 9.98 -19.79 33.13
N ALA A 44 10.38 -18.73 33.83
CA ALA A 44 10.06 -18.46 35.23
C ALA A 44 8.81 -17.58 35.35
N GLU A 45 7.94 -17.89 36.32
CA GLU A 45 6.67 -17.22 36.61
C GLU A 45 6.85 -15.75 37.08
N PRO A 46 5.91 -14.84 36.76
CA PRO A 46 5.94 -13.48 37.26
C PRO A 46 5.24 -13.35 38.63
N ALA A 47 5.92 -12.69 39.57
CA ALA A 47 5.40 -12.30 40.88
C ALA A 47 4.54 -11.03 40.80
N VAL A 48 3.44 -11.02 41.58
CA VAL A 48 2.46 -9.92 41.71
C VAL A 48 2.99 -8.83 42.66
N PRO A 49 2.97 -7.53 42.30
CA PRO A 49 3.21 -6.45 43.26
C PRO A 49 1.92 -5.97 43.96
N VAL A 50 2.06 -5.75 45.27
CA VAL A 50 1.06 -5.35 46.27
C VAL A 50 0.89 -3.82 46.30
N GLU A 51 -0.34 -3.33 46.45
CA GLU A 51 -0.67 -1.89 46.60
C GLU A 51 -0.15 -1.27 47.91
N PRO A 52 0.25 0.02 47.93
CA PRO A 52 0.48 0.77 49.16
C PRO A 52 -0.78 1.51 49.64
N GLY A 53 -1.19 1.22 50.88
CA GLY A 53 -2.33 1.83 51.57
C GLY A 53 -2.13 3.27 52.06
N TYR A 54 -3.26 3.97 52.21
CA TYR A 54 -3.39 5.31 52.77
C TYR A 54 -3.03 5.37 54.28
N PRO A 55 -2.35 6.41 54.76
CA PRO A 55 -2.23 6.67 56.19
C PRO A 55 -3.43 7.46 56.75
N ALA A 56 -3.83 7.06 57.95
CA ALA A 56 -4.95 7.57 58.74
C ALA A 56 -4.75 9.00 59.29
N ALA A 57 -5.87 9.68 59.54
CA ALA A 57 -5.97 11.00 60.12
C ALA A 57 -5.63 11.02 61.64
N PRO A 58 -5.13 12.13 62.20
CA PRO A 58 -4.99 12.28 63.65
C PRO A 58 -6.24 12.91 64.28
N GLU A 59 -6.72 12.31 65.38
CA GLU A 59 -7.75 12.82 66.28
C GLU A 59 -7.17 13.62 67.48
N GLY A 60 -7.95 14.59 67.98
CA GLY A 60 -7.79 15.33 69.23
C GLY A 60 -7.83 16.85 68.98
N TYR A 61 -8.75 17.69 69.50
CA TYR A 61 -9.58 17.80 70.71
C TYR A 61 -10.70 18.86 70.43
N PRO A 62 -11.59 19.27 71.36
CA PRO A 62 -12.59 18.57 72.18
C PRO A 62 -14.05 19.07 71.95
N ASP A 63 -15.03 18.38 72.55
CA ASP A 63 -16.44 18.77 72.62
C ASP A 63 -16.66 20.13 73.30
N ALA A 64 -17.39 21.02 72.59
CA ALA A 64 -18.19 22.17 73.05
C ALA A 64 -17.88 23.48 72.27
N TYR A 65 -18.43 23.59 71.06
CA TYR A 65 -18.78 24.89 70.46
C TYR A 65 -19.90 24.71 69.43
N THR A 66 -21.10 25.21 69.73
CA THR A 66 -22.15 25.46 68.73
C THR A 66 -22.54 26.93 68.83
N PRO A 67 -22.30 27.70 67.76
CA PRO A 67 -23.20 28.78 67.43
C PRO A 67 -23.46 28.88 65.93
N THR A 68 -24.72 28.70 65.58
CA THR A 68 -25.37 29.14 64.35
C THR A 68 -25.47 30.67 64.27
N GLU A 69 -24.34 31.36 64.13
CA GLU A 69 -24.31 32.76 63.68
C GLU A 69 -23.25 32.91 62.58
N ARG A 70 -23.72 33.23 61.37
CA ARG A 70 -22.89 33.56 60.22
C ARG A 70 -22.58 35.05 60.26
N ASP A 71 -21.42 35.42 60.77
CA ASP A 71 -20.77 36.68 60.41
C ASP A 71 -19.69 36.41 59.36
N LEU A 72 -20.14 36.27 58.11
CA LEU A 72 -19.25 36.34 56.95
C LEU A 72 -19.28 37.79 56.45
N PRO A 73 -18.12 38.43 56.21
CA PRO A 73 -18.09 39.76 55.63
C PRO A 73 -18.76 39.72 54.25
N VAL A 74 -19.77 40.57 54.06
CA VAL A 74 -20.42 40.75 52.76
C VAL A 74 -19.44 41.47 51.83
N ILE A 75 -18.79 40.70 50.97
CA ILE A 75 -18.02 41.26 49.84
C ILE A 75 -19.06 41.75 48.83
N ASN A 76 -19.21 43.08 48.70
CA ASN A 76 -20.03 43.65 47.66
C ASN A 76 -19.37 43.41 46.30
N ARG A 77 -20.20 43.22 45.26
CA ARG A 77 -19.79 42.83 43.90
C ARG A 77 -19.00 43.93 43.13
N GLY A 78 -18.31 44.83 43.84
CA GLY A 78 -17.47 45.91 43.32
C GLY A 78 -16.10 46.05 43.99
N ASP A 79 -15.81 45.33 45.08
CA ASP A 79 -14.57 45.51 45.86
C ASP A 79 -13.41 44.60 45.40
N THR A 80 -13.57 43.85 44.31
CA THR A 80 -12.47 43.10 43.69
C THR A 80 -11.67 44.01 42.78
N LEU A 81 -10.41 44.29 43.14
CA LEU A 81 -9.43 44.87 42.21
C LEU A 81 -9.26 43.95 41.00
N GLN A 82 -9.80 44.34 39.84
CA GLN A 82 -9.52 43.65 38.60
C GLN A 82 -8.11 44.00 38.13
N VAL A 83 -7.17 43.09 38.37
CA VAL A 83 -5.87 43.12 37.71
C VAL A 83 -6.06 42.59 36.30
N SER A 84 -6.05 43.49 35.32
CA SER A 84 -6.01 43.13 33.90
C SER A 84 -4.61 42.60 33.59
N THR A 85 -4.45 41.28 33.59
CA THR A 85 -3.29 40.64 32.99
C THR A 85 -3.59 40.41 31.52
N ALA A 86 -3.03 41.24 30.65
CA ALA A 86 -2.97 40.90 29.23
C ALA A 86 -2.15 39.61 29.10
N PRO A 87 -2.66 38.54 28.46
CA PRO A 87 -1.84 37.38 28.17
C PRO A 87 -0.69 37.84 27.28
N ALA A 88 0.55 37.46 27.61
CA ALA A 88 1.65 37.58 26.68
C ALA A 88 1.25 36.86 25.38
N PRO A 89 1.49 37.45 24.19
CA PRO A 89 1.12 36.81 22.94
C PRO A 89 1.84 35.47 22.89
N ALA A 90 1.06 34.38 22.93
CA ALA A 90 1.56 33.07 22.57
C ALA A 90 2.16 33.18 21.17
N PRO A 91 3.32 32.56 20.88
CA PRO A 91 3.81 32.48 19.52
C PRO A 91 2.66 31.97 18.64
N ALA A 92 2.35 32.72 17.60
CA ALA A 92 1.27 32.37 16.70
C ALA A 92 1.48 30.94 16.22
N ALA A 93 0.52 30.06 16.50
CA ALA A 93 0.49 28.76 15.86
C ALA A 93 0.59 29.00 14.34
N PRO A 94 1.45 28.25 13.61
CA PRO A 94 1.57 28.42 12.18
C PRO A 94 0.18 28.40 11.58
N GLN A 95 -0.19 29.49 10.89
CA GLN A 95 -1.46 29.52 10.17
C GLN A 95 -1.42 28.36 9.17
N PRO A 96 -2.45 27.51 9.13
CA PRO A 96 -2.50 26.43 8.15
C PRO A 96 -2.34 27.05 6.77
N ALA A 97 -1.38 26.54 6.01
CA ALA A 97 -1.16 26.95 4.63
C ALA A 97 -2.49 26.91 3.89
N THR A 98 -2.78 27.95 3.11
CA THR A 98 -4.02 28.04 2.33
C THR A 98 -3.95 27.04 1.18
N GLY A 99 -4.42 25.82 1.41
CA GLY A 99 -4.44 24.71 0.44
C GLY A 99 -4.42 23.36 1.15
N PRO A 100 -4.75 22.26 0.46
CA PRO A 100 -4.50 20.94 1.00
C PRO A 100 -2.99 20.79 1.27
N GLY A 101 -2.61 20.06 2.34
CA GLY A 101 -1.20 19.81 2.63
C GLY A 101 -0.49 19.03 1.50
N PRO A 102 0.84 18.89 1.56
CA PRO A 102 1.62 18.25 0.50
C PRO A 102 1.15 16.81 0.25
N LEU A 103 1.11 16.42 -1.04
CA LEU A 103 0.70 15.08 -1.48
C LEU A 103 1.94 14.21 -1.68
N PHE A 104 1.96 13.03 -1.07
CA PHE A 104 2.99 12.02 -1.19
C PHE A 104 2.40 10.72 -1.71
N VAL A 105 3.20 9.98 -2.48
CA VAL A 105 2.86 8.65 -2.98
C VAL A 105 3.95 7.65 -2.64
N VAL A 106 3.54 6.45 -2.25
CA VAL A 106 4.38 5.30 -1.91
C VAL A 106 4.17 4.22 -2.95
N GLY A 107 5.26 3.72 -3.53
CA GLY A 107 5.25 2.54 -4.39
C GLY A 107 5.05 1.23 -3.61
N ASP A 108 5.26 0.12 -4.29
CA ASP A 108 5.02 -1.23 -3.79
C ASP A 108 5.97 -1.58 -2.64
N VAL A 109 5.42 -2.12 -1.55
CA VAL A 109 6.14 -2.31 -0.28
C VAL A 109 6.56 -3.77 -0.09
N HIS A 110 5.69 -4.73 -0.43
CA HIS A 110 5.97 -6.17 -0.34
C HIS A 110 6.58 -6.64 0.99
N GLY A 111 6.01 -6.22 2.11
CA GLY A 111 6.41 -6.69 3.45
C GLY A 111 7.80 -6.22 3.91
N TYR A 112 8.46 -5.31 3.18
CA TYR A 112 9.71 -4.66 3.56
C TYR A 112 9.43 -3.50 4.52
N LEU A 113 9.01 -3.84 5.74
CA LEU A 113 8.58 -2.88 6.75
C LEU A 113 9.69 -1.91 7.16
N ASP A 114 10.92 -2.39 7.33
CA ASP A 114 12.04 -1.57 7.76
C ASP A 114 12.39 -0.52 6.68
N GLU A 115 12.38 -0.93 5.42
CA GLU A 115 12.57 -0.06 4.26
C GLU A 115 11.45 0.98 4.14
N LEU A 116 10.21 0.58 4.40
CA LEU A 116 9.08 1.52 4.43
C LEU A 116 9.24 2.56 5.53
N VAL A 117 9.55 2.13 6.76
CA VAL A 117 9.77 3.04 7.89
C VAL A 117 10.92 4.01 7.58
N ALA A 118 12.04 3.50 7.06
CA ALA A 118 13.18 4.33 6.69
C ALA A 118 12.81 5.37 5.61
N ALA A 119 12.07 4.97 4.57
CA ALA A 119 11.67 5.87 3.49
C ALA A 119 10.65 6.93 3.96
N LEU A 120 9.70 6.57 4.83
CA LEU A 120 8.76 7.53 5.43
C LEU A 120 9.47 8.52 6.34
N GLN A 121 10.48 8.07 7.11
CA GLN A 121 11.32 8.95 7.94
C GLN A 121 12.20 9.87 7.10
N GLU A 122 12.78 9.39 6.00
CA GLU A 122 13.56 10.20 5.05
C GLU A 122 12.74 11.37 4.50
N GLN A 123 11.43 11.16 4.27
CA GLN A 123 10.49 12.19 3.82
C GLN A 123 9.87 13.02 4.95
N GLY A 124 10.22 12.76 6.22
CA GLY A 124 9.67 13.46 7.38
C GLY A 124 8.17 13.20 7.62
N LEU A 125 7.63 12.10 7.09
CA LEU A 125 6.23 11.71 7.25
C LEU A 125 5.95 11.11 8.63
N ILE A 126 6.91 10.36 9.15
CA ILE A 126 6.89 9.78 10.48
C ILE A 126 8.16 10.14 11.26
N ASP A 127 8.05 10.19 12.57
CA ASP A 127 9.17 10.49 13.47
C ASP A 127 10.01 9.23 13.79
N ALA A 128 11.01 9.40 14.67
CA ALA A 128 11.87 8.32 15.13
C ALA A 128 11.13 7.22 15.92
N ALA A 129 9.93 7.51 16.45
CA ALA A 129 9.07 6.54 17.12
C ALA A 129 8.09 5.86 16.13
N GLY A 130 8.12 6.22 14.84
CA GLY A 130 7.24 5.69 13.81
C GLY A 130 5.82 6.23 13.88
N GLN A 131 5.65 7.43 14.46
CA GLN A 131 4.37 8.14 14.59
C GLN A 131 4.27 9.23 13.53
N TRP A 132 3.06 9.48 13.01
CA TRP A 132 2.82 10.55 12.06
C TRP A 132 3.26 11.92 12.60
N CYS A 133 4.12 12.62 11.85
CA CYS A 133 4.59 13.95 12.21
C CYS A 133 4.45 15.01 11.09
N ALA A 134 3.83 14.66 9.96
CA ALA A 134 3.73 15.54 8.78
C ALA A 134 2.47 16.43 8.72
N GLY A 135 1.79 16.65 9.85
CA GLY A 135 0.67 17.59 9.94
C GLY A 135 -0.44 17.28 8.93
N THR A 136 -0.73 18.26 8.06
CA THR A 136 -1.78 18.17 7.03
C THR A 136 -1.36 17.43 5.75
N ALA A 137 -0.19 16.80 5.72
CA ALA A 137 0.25 16.02 4.58
C ALA A 137 -0.74 14.90 4.21
N ARG A 138 -0.73 14.53 2.95
CA ARG A 138 -1.62 13.57 2.33
C ARG A 138 -0.77 12.46 1.74
N LEU A 139 -0.97 11.24 2.17
CA LEU A 139 -0.17 10.09 1.76
C LEU A 139 -1.06 9.06 1.05
N TRP A 140 -0.60 8.55 -0.08
CA TRP A 140 -1.23 7.44 -0.81
C TRP A 140 -0.26 6.30 -1.03
N PHE A 141 -0.69 5.09 -0.68
CA PHE A 141 -0.02 3.84 -1.07
C PHE A 141 -0.69 3.25 -2.30
N LEU A 142 0.10 2.79 -3.27
CA LEU A 142 -0.39 2.28 -4.56
C LEU A 142 -0.75 0.79 -4.56
N GLY A 143 -0.79 0.14 -3.38
CA GLY A 143 -1.08 -1.28 -3.21
C GLY A 143 0.17 -2.12 -2.95
N ASP A 144 -0.01 -3.44 -2.93
CA ASP A 144 1.06 -4.43 -2.77
C ASP A 144 1.85 -4.27 -1.47
N PHE A 145 1.13 -4.40 -0.35
CA PHE A 145 1.67 -4.32 1.01
C PHE A 145 2.37 -5.60 1.43
N THR A 146 1.92 -6.75 0.96
CA THR A 146 2.32 -8.07 1.47
C THR A 146 3.09 -8.89 0.44
N ASP A 147 3.52 -10.07 0.90
CA ASP A 147 4.30 -11.08 0.18
C ASP A 147 5.73 -10.64 -0.13
N ARG A 148 6.60 -11.63 -0.40
CA ARG A 148 8.04 -11.53 -0.69
C ARG A 148 8.88 -11.11 0.52
N GLY A 149 8.68 -9.91 1.06
CA GLY A 149 9.40 -9.43 2.24
C GLY A 149 8.98 -10.13 3.54
N PRO A 150 9.65 -9.83 4.67
CA PRO A 150 9.53 -10.61 5.90
C PRO A 150 8.28 -10.27 6.75
N ASP A 151 7.67 -9.10 6.61
CA ASP A 151 6.61 -8.63 7.52
C ASP A 151 5.48 -7.86 6.81
N GLY A 152 4.66 -8.56 6.02
CA GLY A 152 3.51 -7.98 5.34
C GLY A 152 2.41 -7.50 6.30
N ILE A 153 2.14 -8.25 7.36
CA ILE A 153 1.11 -7.84 8.33
C ILE A 153 1.55 -6.60 9.12
N GLY A 154 2.84 -6.47 9.46
CA GLY A 154 3.37 -5.26 10.10
C GLY A 154 3.25 -4.03 9.21
N VAL A 155 3.39 -4.18 7.89
CA VAL A 155 3.12 -3.09 6.93
C VAL A 155 1.64 -2.68 6.98
N ILE A 156 0.70 -3.63 6.94
CA ILE A 156 -0.73 -3.34 7.04
C ILE A 156 -1.05 -2.63 8.37
N ASP A 157 -0.54 -3.13 9.49
CA ASP A 157 -0.72 -2.54 10.82
C ASP A 157 -0.21 -1.08 10.86
N LEU A 158 0.96 -0.83 10.27
CA LEU A 158 1.53 0.51 10.17
C LEU A 158 0.62 1.43 9.35
N VAL A 159 0.18 1.02 8.15
CA VAL A 159 -0.66 1.85 7.28
C VAL A 159 -2.00 2.16 7.96
N MET A 160 -2.64 1.17 8.57
CA MET A 160 -3.89 1.35 9.32
C MET A 160 -3.72 2.37 10.47
N ARG A 161 -2.60 2.30 11.20
CA ARG A 161 -2.28 3.28 12.26
C ARG A 161 -2.05 4.67 11.69
N LEU A 162 -1.23 4.80 10.64
CA LEU A 162 -0.94 6.08 10.01
C LEU A 162 -2.19 6.74 9.42
N SER A 163 -3.13 5.96 8.89
CA SER A 163 -4.44 6.48 8.45
C SER A 163 -5.18 7.21 9.58
N ALA A 164 -5.18 6.65 10.80
CA ALA A 164 -5.83 7.26 11.96
C ALA A 164 -5.06 8.48 12.47
N GLU A 165 -3.73 8.39 12.56
CA GLU A 165 -2.88 9.48 13.06
C GLU A 165 -2.87 10.69 12.11
N ALA A 166 -2.75 10.46 10.80
CA ALA A 166 -2.79 11.52 9.80
C ALA A 166 -4.13 12.26 9.81
N ALA A 167 -5.25 11.52 9.91
CA ALA A 167 -6.57 12.12 10.02
C ALA A 167 -6.70 13.00 11.28
N ALA A 168 -6.16 12.56 12.42
CA ALA A 168 -6.15 13.34 13.65
C ALA A 168 -5.30 14.63 13.54
N ALA A 169 -4.28 14.62 12.69
CA ALA A 169 -3.41 15.78 12.42
C ALA A 169 -3.95 16.72 11.32
N GLY A 170 -5.12 16.42 10.73
CA GLY A 170 -5.72 17.20 9.64
C GLY A 170 -5.21 16.88 8.24
N GLY A 171 -4.43 15.80 8.10
CA GLY A 171 -4.02 15.20 6.84
C GLY A 171 -4.82 13.94 6.53
N TYR A 172 -4.28 13.07 5.69
CA TYR A 172 -4.76 11.68 5.56
C TYR A 172 -3.65 10.75 5.08
N CYS A 173 -3.81 9.46 5.40
CA CYS A 173 -3.04 8.38 4.82
C CYS A 173 -4.03 7.35 4.28
N LYS A 174 -3.98 7.06 2.97
CA LYS A 174 -4.90 6.19 2.25
C LYS A 174 -4.14 5.21 1.36
N ALA A 175 -4.83 4.19 0.90
CA ALA A 175 -4.24 3.05 0.20
C ALA A 175 -5.16 2.58 -0.94
N LEU A 176 -4.56 2.15 -2.04
CA LEU A 176 -5.23 1.45 -3.12
C LEU A 176 -5.15 -0.06 -2.95
N MET A 177 -6.08 -0.76 -3.58
CA MET A 177 -6.09 -2.21 -3.73
C MET A 177 -5.00 -2.65 -4.71
N GLY A 178 -4.04 -3.45 -4.26
CA GLY A 178 -3.09 -4.15 -5.12
C GLY A 178 -3.53 -5.57 -5.46
N ASN A 179 -2.82 -6.23 -6.38
CA ASN A 179 -3.11 -7.62 -6.68
C ASN A 179 -2.68 -8.56 -5.55
N HIS A 180 -1.69 -8.20 -4.74
CA HIS A 180 -1.28 -9.01 -3.60
C HIS A 180 -2.30 -8.98 -2.46
N GLU A 181 -3.01 -7.87 -2.25
CA GLU A 181 -4.15 -7.83 -1.32
C GLU A 181 -5.28 -8.77 -1.78
N LEU A 182 -5.61 -8.75 -3.08
CA LEU A 182 -6.60 -9.67 -3.66
C LEU A 182 -6.17 -11.14 -3.50
N LEU A 183 -4.89 -11.42 -3.70
CA LEU A 183 -4.32 -12.76 -3.60
C LEU A 183 -4.35 -13.27 -2.14
N LEU A 184 -3.97 -12.44 -1.18
CA LEU A 184 -4.01 -12.78 0.26
C LEU A 184 -5.46 -12.96 0.76
N LEU A 185 -6.36 -12.05 0.38
CA LEU A 185 -7.80 -12.18 0.66
C LEU A 185 -8.35 -13.50 0.11
N GLY A 186 -8.03 -13.82 -1.15
CA GLY A 186 -8.48 -15.05 -1.78
C GLY A 186 -7.87 -16.30 -1.13
N ALA A 187 -6.58 -16.28 -0.77
CA ALA A 187 -5.93 -17.39 -0.09
C ALA A 187 -6.60 -17.68 1.27
N ARG A 188 -6.94 -16.62 2.02
CA ARG A 188 -7.64 -16.76 3.30
C ARG A 188 -9.08 -17.26 3.15
N ARG A 189 -9.81 -16.80 2.14
CA ARG A 189 -11.25 -17.09 1.98
C ARG A 189 -11.53 -18.39 1.23
N PHE A 190 -10.70 -18.72 0.25
CA PHE A 190 -10.93 -19.82 -0.68
C PHE A 190 -9.86 -20.93 -0.57
N GLY A 191 -8.66 -20.63 -0.06
CA GLY A 191 -7.61 -21.63 0.13
C GLY A 191 -7.34 -22.46 -1.12
N ASP A 192 -7.56 -23.77 -1.02
CA ASP A 192 -7.37 -24.74 -2.11
C ASP A 192 -8.61 -24.93 -3.01
N THR A 193 -9.63 -24.08 -2.91
CA THR A 193 -10.76 -24.11 -3.84
C THR A 193 -10.26 -23.91 -5.28
N PRO A 194 -10.59 -24.85 -6.19
CA PRO A 194 -10.28 -24.74 -7.61
C PRO A 194 -10.91 -23.49 -8.25
N VAL A 195 -10.12 -22.77 -9.04
CA VAL A 195 -10.58 -21.66 -9.91
C VAL A 195 -10.11 -21.88 -11.33
N ASN A 196 -10.85 -21.35 -12.30
CA ASN A 196 -10.51 -21.47 -13.72
C ASN A 196 -9.53 -20.37 -14.14
N SER A 197 -8.25 -20.71 -14.34
CA SER A 197 -7.20 -19.73 -14.64
C SER A 197 -6.91 -19.52 -16.13
N GLY A 198 -7.71 -20.11 -17.03
CA GLY A 198 -7.47 -20.09 -18.47
C GLY A 198 -6.32 -21.00 -18.94
N ALA A 199 -5.30 -21.22 -18.10
CA ALA A 199 -4.22 -22.19 -18.30
C ALA A 199 -4.49 -23.56 -17.65
N GLY A 200 -5.66 -23.71 -17.01
CA GLY A 200 -6.07 -24.90 -16.27
C GLY A 200 -6.72 -24.55 -14.94
N THR A 201 -6.72 -25.50 -14.01
CA THR A 201 -7.18 -25.29 -12.64
C THR A 201 -6.04 -24.69 -11.81
N ALA A 202 -6.33 -23.61 -11.08
CA ALA A 202 -5.44 -23.02 -10.07
C ALA A 202 -6.14 -22.94 -8.70
N THR A 203 -5.40 -22.56 -7.66
CA THR A 203 -5.96 -22.22 -6.35
C THR A 203 -5.30 -20.95 -5.82
N PHE A 204 -6.00 -20.18 -4.98
CA PHE A 204 -5.42 -19.00 -4.36
C PHE A 204 -4.27 -19.35 -3.43
N GLN A 205 -4.37 -20.42 -2.64
CA GLN A 205 -3.31 -20.84 -1.74
C GLN A 205 -2.00 -21.13 -2.49
N ALA A 206 -2.07 -21.86 -3.61
CA ALA A 206 -0.90 -22.17 -4.42
C ALA A 206 -0.33 -20.91 -5.09
N ALA A 207 -1.20 -20.06 -5.65
CA ALA A 207 -0.78 -18.83 -6.30
C ALA A 207 -0.15 -17.84 -5.31
N TRP A 208 -0.69 -17.72 -4.10
CA TRP A 208 -0.15 -16.90 -3.03
C TRP A 208 1.26 -17.34 -2.64
N LEU A 209 1.46 -18.65 -2.37
CA LEU A 209 2.79 -19.19 -2.07
C LEU A 209 3.79 -18.97 -3.22
N LEU A 210 3.36 -19.14 -4.47
CA LEU A 210 4.21 -18.92 -5.66
C LEU A 210 4.61 -17.45 -5.84
N ASN A 211 3.80 -16.51 -5.36
CA ASN A 211 4.08 -15.07 -5.44
C ASN A 211 4.77 -14.52 -4.19
N GLY A 212 5.34 -15.39 -3.35
CA GLY A 212 6.13 -15.00 -2.17
C GLY A 212 5.32 -14.91 -0.88
N GLY A 213 4.14 -15.53 -0.82
CA GLY A 213 3.31 -15.54 0.38
C GLY A 213 4.04 -16.06 1.61
N GLN A 214 4.02 -15.28 2.70
CA GLN A 214 4.67 -15.62 3.96
C GLN A 214 3.70 -16.30 4.92
N LYS A 215 4.07 -17.48 5.41
CA LYS A 215 3.24 -18.24 6.37
C LYS A 215 3.00 -17.47 7.67
N SER A 216 4.02 -16.76 8.16
CA SER A 216 3.92 -15.89 9.34
C SER A 216 2.87 -14.80 9.16
N ASP A 217 2.70 -14.27 7.95
CA ASP A 217 1.67 -13.28 7.66
C ASP A 217 0.28 -13.92 7.72
N MET A 218 0.09 -15.09 7.11
CA MET A 218 -1.19 -15.83 7.18
C MET A 218 -1.56 -16.21 8.62
N ASP A 219 -0.59 -16.57 9.46
CA ASP A 219 -0.80 -16.91 10.87
C ASP A 219 -1.21 -15.68 11.71
N ARG A 220 -0.70 -14.49 11.37
CA ARG A 220 -1.02 -13.22 12.03
C ARG A 220 -2.24 -12.51 11.45
N LEU A 221 -2.74 -12.95 10.30
CA LEU A 221 -3.86 -12.32 9.60
C LEU A 221 -5.16 -12.43 10.41
N GLN A 222 -5.79 -11.30 10.68
CA GLN A 222 -7.02 -11.20 11.47
C GLN A 222 -8.16 -10.57 10.65
N ASP A 223 -9.39 -10.72 11.14
CA ASP A 223 -10.60 -10.24 10.45
C ASP A 223 -10.57 -8.73 10.18
N HIS A 224 -9.95 -7.94 11.04
CA HIS A 224 -9.86 -6.49 10.84
C HIS A 224 -8.91 -6.13 9.69
N HIS A 225 -7.82 -6.88 9.48
CA HIS A 225 -6.97 -6.74 8.28
C HIS A 225 -7.77 -7.07 7.02
N LEU A 226 -8.53 -8.18 7.03
CA LEU A 226 -9.36 -8.60 5.89
C LEU A 226 -10.43 -7.58 5.55
N GLN A 227 -11.09 -7.01 6.56
CA GLN A 227 -12.11 -5.97 6.39
C GLN A 227 -11.52 -4.66 5.88
N TRP A 228 -10.31 -4.31 6.33
CA TRP A 228 -9.60 -3.14 5.85
C TRP A 228 -9.19 -3.30 4.38
N MET A 229 -8.50 -4.40 4.03
CA MET A 229 -8.09 -4.67 2.65
C MET A 229 -9.28 -4.74 1.70
N ALA A 230 -10.36 -5.44 2.07
CA ALA A 230 -11.55 -5.56 1.24
C ALA A 230 -12.32 -4.23 1.03
N ARG A 231 -11.88 -3.15 1.67
CA ARG A 231 -12.47 -1.82 1.53
C ARG A 231 -11.61 -0.82 0.75
N LEU A 232 -10.39 -1.19 0.38
CA LEU A 232 -9.50 -0.32 -0.38
C LEU A 232 -10.13 0.01 -1.74
N ASP A 233 -9.90 1.24 -2.17
CA ASP A 233 -10.34 1.72 -3.48
C ASP A 233 -9.39 1.20 -4.56
N ALA A 234 -9.89 0.96 -5.76
CA ALA A 234 -9.11 0.46 -6.89
C ALA A 234 -8.48 1.61 -7.69
N VAL A 235 -9.18 2.74 -7.78
CA VAL A 235 -8.80 3.92 -8.56
C VAL A 235 -9.21 5.16 -7.79
N GLU A 236 -8.36 6.19 -7.80
CA GLU A 236 -8.67 7.49 -7.20
C GLU A 236 -8.07 8.63 -8.02
N GLU A 237 -8.70 9.80 -8.02
CA GLU A 237 -8.16 11.03 -8.63
C GLU A 237 -7.88 12.06 -7.53
N VAL A 238 -6.64 12.56 -7.49
CA VAL A 238 -6.19 13.51 -6.47
C VAL A 238 -5.25 14.52 -7.09
N ASP A 239 -5.58 15.81 -6.98
CA ASP A 239 -4.77 16.93 -7.45
C ASP A 239 -4.34 16.84 -8.92
N GLY A 240 -5.21 16.28 -9.78
CA GLY A 240 -4.93 16.07 -11.19
C GLY A 240 -4.12 14.82 -11.48
N TYR A 241 -3.91 13.92 -10.51
CA TYR A 241 -3.27 12.62 -10.68
C TYR A 241 -4.29 11.50 -10.52
N LEU A 242 -4.40 10.65 -11.54
CA LEU A 242 -5.14 9.39 -11.45
C LEU A 242 -4.22 8.32 -10.85
N LEU A 243 -4.54 7.85 -9.66
CA LEU A 243 -3.80 6.83 -8.93
C LEU A 243 -4.44 5.47 -9.24
N VAL A 244 -3.62 4.53 -9.71
CA VAL A 244 -4.00 3.15 -9.99
C VAL A 244 -2.90 2.21 -9.51
N HIS A 245 -3.23 0.96 -9.25
CA HIS A 245 -2.21 0.00 -8.82
C HIS A 245 -1.24 -0.38 -9.96
N SER A 246 -1.78 -0.72 -11.13
CA SER A 246 -1.02 -1.27 -12.25
C SER A 246 -1.24 -0.54 -13.57
N ASP A 247 -0.26 -0.61 -14.48
CA ASP A 247 -0.28 0.03 -15.80
C ASP A 247 -1.11 -0.77 -16.82
N THR A 248 -2.40 -0.89 -16.54
CA THR A 248 -3.38 -1.57 -17.39
C THR A 248 -4.62 -0.74 -17.66
N THR A 249 -5.27 -0.96 -18.80
CA THR A 249 -6.59 -0.39 -19.12
C THR A 249 -7.76 -1.21 -18.57
N ALA A 250 -7.50 -2.33 -17.89
CA ALA A 250 -8.54 -3.24 -17.37
C ALA A 250 -9.51 -2.58 -16.38
N TYR A 251 -9.15 -1.44 -15.78
CA TYR A 251 -10.08 -0.64 -14.97
C TYR A 251 -11.32 -0.20 -15.75
N LEU A 252 -11.23 -0.01 -17.08
CA LEU A 252 -12.36 0.34 -17.95
C LEU A 252 -13.42 -0.76 -18.04
N ASP A 253 -13.08 -2.00 -17.70
CA ASP A 253 -14.03 -3.11 -17.66
C ASP A 253 -14.99 -3.01 -16.47
N TYR A 254 -14.67 -2.20 -15.45
CA TYR A 254 -15.37 -2.13 -14.18
C TYR A 254 -16.26 -0.90 -14.03
N GLY A 255 -16.26 0.05 -14.97
CA GLY A 255 -17.10 1.23 -14.86
C GLY A 255 -16.72 2.31 -15.84
N ARG A 256 -17.54 3.35 -15.89
CA ARG A 256 -17.29 4.59 -16.67
C ARG A 256 -17.05 5.80 -15.77
N SER A 257 -17.04 5.61 -14.46
CA SER A 257 -16.59 6.57 -13.46
C SER A 257 -15.77 5.87 -12.38
N ILE A 258 -14.99 6.63 -11.61
CA ILE A 258 -14.19 6.10 -10.50
C ILE A 258 -15.08 5.39 -9.47
N GLU A 259 -16.24 5.97 -9.16
CA GLU A 259 -17.21 5.40 -8.23
C GLU A 259 -17.73 4.06 -8.72
N GLU A 260 -18.10 3.95 -10.00
CA GLU A 260 -18.56 2.67 -10.58
C GLU A 260 -17.46 1.60 -10.50
N VAL A 261 -16.20 1.95 -10.76
CA VAL A 261 -15.07 1.00 -10.65
C VAL A 261 -14.92 0.52 -9.21
N ASN A 262 -14.84 1.43 -8.25
CA ASN A 262 -14.65 1.09 -6.84
C ASN A 262 -15.84 0.29 -6.28
N ASP A 263 -17.07 0.63 -6.64
CA ASP A 263 -18.27 -0.10 -6.24
C ASP A 263 -18.31 -1.51 -6.83
N ASN A 264 -18.01 -1.67 -8.12
CA ASN A 264 -18.03 -2.99 -8.78
C ASN A 264 -16.92 -3.91 -8.26
N VAL A 265 -15.72 -3.39 -7.99
CA VAL A 265 -14.62 -4.15 -7.35
C VAL A 265 -15.04 -4.59 -5.94
N ARG A 266 -15.61 -3.68 -5.14
CA ARG A 266 -16.08 -3.97 -3.78
C ARG A 266 -17.23 -4.98 -3.77
N GLU A 267 -18.14 -4.89 -4.74
CA GLU A 267 -19.26 -5.82 -4.87
C GLU A 267 -18.77 -7.22 -5.21
N ALA A 268 -17.84 -7.37 -6.16
CA ALA A 268 -17.23 -8.65 -6.49
C ALA A 268 -16.53 -9.29 -5.27
N LEU A 269 -15.80 -8.49 -4.48
CA LEU A 269 -15.22 -8.96 -3.21
C LEU A 269 -16.27 -9.33 -2.15
N THR A 270 -17.45 -8.71 -2.17
CA THR A 270 -18.54 -8.93 -1.22
C THR A 270 -19.36 -10.18 -1.57
N ARG A 271 -19.56 -10.46 -2.87
CA ARG A 271 -20.23 -11.68 -3.33
C ARG A 271 -19.49 -12.95 -2.91
N ASN A 272 -18.17 -12.83 -2.66
CA ASN A 272 -17.33 -13.90 -2.16
C ASN A 272 -17.34 -15.14 -3.08
N ASP A 273 -17.31 -14.89 -4.39
CA ASP A 273 -17.18 -15.91 -5.43
C ASP A 273 -15.71 -16.05 -5.84
N ALA A 274 -15.19 -17.28 -5.86
CA ALA A 274 -13.77 -17.53 -6.09
C ALA A 274 -13.32 -17.17 -7.52
N ASP A 275 -14.17 -17.40 -8.53
CA ASP A 275 -13.82 -17.11 -9.93
C ASP A 275 -13.90 -15.59 -10.19
N GLU A 276 -14.86 -14.87 -9.61
CA GLU A 276 -14.92 -13.40 -9.71
C GLU A 276 -13.70 -12.73 -9.07
N VAL A 277 -13.32 -13.14 -7.85
CA VAL A 277 -12.12 -12.61 -7.17
C VAL A 277 -10.85 -13.00 -7.91
N TRP A 278 -10.83 -14.16 -8.56
CA TRP A 278 -9.68 -14.60 -9.35
C TRP A 278 -9.51 -13.77 -10.62
N ASP A 279 -10.60 -13.43 -11.33
CA ASP A 279 -10.50 -12.54 -12.49
C ASP A 279 -10.10 -11.12 -12.09
N LEU A 280 -10.56 -10.61 -10.94
CA LEU A 280 -10.06 -9.37 -10.35
C LEU A 280 -8.54 -9.41 -10.16
N PHE A 281 -8.05 -10.41 -9.43
CA PHE A 281 -6.61 -10.61 -9.21
C PHE A 281 -5.85 -10.61 -10.54
N ARG A 282 -6.31 -11.40 -11.50
CA ARG A 282 -5.65 -11.54 -12.80
C ARG A 282 -5.65 -10.25 -13.61
N LYS A 283 -6.71 -9.44 -13.54
CA LYS A 283 -6.79 -8.14 -14.22
C LYS A 283 -5.87 -7.11 -13.55
N PHE A 284 -5.76 -7.11 -12.23
CA PHE A 284 -4.86 -6.20 -11.51
C PHE A 284 -3.38 -6.57 -11.74
N THR A 285 -3.06 -7.84 -12.00
CA THR A 285 -1.72 -8.28 -12.39
C THR A 285 -1.32 -7.90 -13.84
N LYS A 286 -2.26 -7.46 -14.68
CA LYS A 286 -1.91 -7.01 -16.04
C LYS A 286 -1.00 -5.78 -15.98
N ARG A 287 -0.11 -5.68 -16.96
CA ARG A 287 0.92 -4.64 -17.02
C ARG A 287 1.33 -4.30 -18.45
N PHE A 288 2.14 -3.26 -18.57
CA PHE A 288 2.79 -2.77 -19.78
C PHE A 288 1.86 -2.18 -20.83
N SER A 289 0.61 -1.86 -20.46
CA SER A 289 -0.31 -1.21 -21.41
C SER A 289 0.14 0.21 -21.76
N PHE A 290 0.99 0.83 -20.94
CA PHE A 290 1.48 2.20 -21.16
C PHE A 290 2.91 2.23 -21.75
N ARG A 291 3.61 1.08 -21.83
CA ARG A 291 5.05 1.03 -22.12
C ARG A 291 5.38 1.16 -23.61
N ASP A 292 4.64 0.45 -24.45
CA ASP A 292 5.01 0.25 -25.86
C ASP A 292 4.34 1.30 -26.79
N GLU A 293 4.49 1.14 -28.11
CA GLU A 293 3.87 2.03 -29.10
C GLU A 293 2.33 2.05 -28.94
N GLY A 294 1.76 3.24 -28.70
CA GLY A 294 0.36 3.42 -28.31
C GLY A 294 0.10 3.52 -26.80
N GLY A 295 1.13 3.38 -25.96
CA GLY A 295 0.99 3.48 -24.51
C GLY A 295 0.43 4.81 -24.02
N ALA A 296 0.81 5.92 -24.65
CA ALA A 296 0.24 7.23 -24.34
C ALA A 296 -1.26 7.31 -24.66
N ASP A 297 -1.75 6.60 -25.68
CA ASP A 297 -3.18 6.55 -26.00
C ASP A 297 -3.96 5.70 -24.99
N ALA A 298 -3.35 4.61 -24.48
CA ALA A 298 -3.92 3.84 -23.38
C ALA A 298 -4.04 4.69 -22.10
N VAL A 299 -3.03 5.49 -21.79
CA VAL A 299 -3.08 6.45 -20.67
C VAL A 299 -4.17 7.49 -20.89
N ARG A 300 -4.23 8.11 -22.08
CA ARG A 300 -5.29 9.09 -22.42
C ARG A 300 -6.68 8.49 -22.29
N SER A 301 -6.89 7.24 -22.70
CA SER A 301 -8.19 6.57 -22.56
C SER A 301 -8.66 6.50 -21.10
N LEU A 302 -7.76 6.27 -20.15
CA LEU A 302 -8.10 6.26 -18.72
C LEU A 302 -8.35 7.70 -18.22
N LEU A 303 -7.48 8.64 -18.55
CA LEU A 303 -7.61 10.04 -18.14
C LEU A 303 -8.88 10.70 -18.70
N ASP A 304 -9.26 10.39 -19.94
CA ASP A 304 -10.49 10.88 -20.58
C ASP A 304 -11.74 10.33 -19.88
N THR A 305 -11.65 9.13 -19.30
CA THR A 305 -12.78 8.47 -18.61
C THR A 305 -12.88 8.89 -17.14
N TYR A 306 -11.75 8.94 -16.44
CA TYR A 306 -11.70 9.08 -14.98
C TYR A 306 -11.20 10.44 -14.50
N GLY A 307 -10.69 11.28 -15.40
CA GLY A 307 -10.11 12.57 -15.08
C GLY A 307 -8.62 12.49 -14.71
N GLY A 308 -8.07 13.64 -14.34
CA GLY A 308 -6.65 13.83 -14.11
C GLY A 308 -5.88 14.26 -15.37
N THR A 309 -4.59 14.49 -15.17
CA THR A 309 -3.63 14.95 -16.20
C THR A 309 -2.44 14.01 -16.36
N ARG A 310 -2.17 13.19 -15.33
CA ARG A 310 -1.17 12.13 -15.32
C ARG A 310 -1.66 10.94 -14.52
N ILE A 311 -1.15 9.75 -14.83
CA ILE A 311 -1.36 8.53 -14.06
C ILE A 311 -0.14 8.26 -13.18
N VAL A 312 -0.35 7.83 -11.94
CA VAL A 312 0.69 7.33 -11.05
C VAL A 312 0.36 5.89 -10.68
N HIS A 313 1.31 4.98 -10.85
CA HIS A 313 1.09 3.55 -10.61
C HIS A 313 2.28 2.82 -9.99
N GLY A 314 1.98 1.68 -9.36
CA GLY A 314 2.92 0.70 -8.82
C GLY A 314 3.04 -0.53 -9.74
N HIS A 315 3.12 -1.73 -9.17
CA HIS A 315 3.04 -3.09 -9.75
C HIS A 315 4.06 -3.50 -10.82
N SER A 316 4.48 -2.55 -11.64
CA SER A 316 5.41 -2.74 -12.74
C SER A 316 6.75 -2.16 -12.32
N PRO A 317 7.66 -2.99 -11.75
CA PRO A 317 8.97 -2.54 -11.34
C PRO A 317 9.65 -1.76 -12.44
N ILE A 318 10.19 -0.59 -12.10
CA ILE A 318 10.91 0.27 -13.03
C ILE A 318 12.00 -0.50 -13.82
N PRO A 319 12.79 -1.42 -13.24
CA PRO A 319 13.76 -2.21 -14.02
C PRO A 319 13.12 -3.01 -15.17
N TYR A 320 11.87 -3.49 -15.00
CA TYR A 320 11.13 -4.18 -16.06
C TYR A 320 10.58 -3.24 -17.12
N LEU A 321 10.21 -2.02 -16.75
CA LEU A 321 9.79 -0.99 -17.70
C LEU A 321 10.94 -0.52 -18.58
N LEU A 322 12.15 -0.44 -18.02
CA LEU A 322 13.37 -0.09 -18.75
C LEU A 322 13.91 -1.22 -19.64
N GLY A 323 13.40 -2.45 -19.49
CA GLY A 323 13.90 -3.62 -20.21
C GLY A 323 15.26 -4.12 -19.70
N GLU A 324 15.63 -3.74 -18.49
CA GLU A 324 16.95 -3.91 -17.90
C GLU A 324 16.91 -4.96 -16.79
N VAL A 325 16.51 -6.18 -17.13
CA VAL A 325 16.62 -7.33 -16.21
C VAL A 325 17.94 -8.03 -16.51
N GLY A 326 18.85 -8.05 -15.54
CA GLY A 326 20.11 -8.79 -15.66
C GLY A 326 19.86 -10.24 -16.06
N SER A 327 20.72 -10.79 -16.93
CA SER A 327 20.71 -12.22 -17.27
C SER A 327 20.90 -13.06 -16.01
N GLU A 328 20.17 -14.17 -15.88
CA GLU A 328 20.34 -15.17 -14.79
C GLU A 328 21.73 -15.83 -14.76
N ASP A 329 22.57 -15.57 -15.77
CA ASP A 329 23.98 -15.92 -15.78
C ASP A 329 24.73 -14.93 -14.88
N GLY A 330 25.01 -15.34 -13.64
CA GLY A 330 25.51 -14.54 -12.52
C GLY A 330 26.90 -13.89 -12.66
N ASP A 331 27.20 -13.26 -13.79
CA ASP A 331 28.46 -12.56 -14.08
C ASP A 331 28.31 -11.06 -14.42
N GLU A 332 27.10 -10.47 -14.39
CA GLU A 332 26.93 -9.00 -14.51
C GLU A 332 26.41 -8.36 -13.22
N PRO A 333 27.07 -7.28 -12.73
CA PRO A 333 26.74 -6.67 -11.45
C PRO A 333 25.49 -5.79 -11.58
N ALA A 334 24.55 -6.00 -10.65
CA ALA A 334 23.41 -5.14 -10.28
C ALA A 334 22.58 -4.56 -11.44
N GLY A 335 21.30 -4.92 -11.49
CA GLY A 335 20.31 -4.21 -12.31
C GLY A 335 20.36 -2.69 -12.09
N PRO A 336 19.72 -1.90 -12.97
CA PRO A 336 19.82 -0.45 -12.96
C PRO A 336 19.48 0.13 -11.59
N VAL A 337 20.27 1.11 -11.17
CA VAL A 337 20.02 1.80 -9.91
C VAL A 337 18.82 2.72 -10.10
N VAL A 338 17.68 2.33 -9.52
CA VAL A 338 16.46 3.13 -9.53
C VAL A 338 16.53 4.19 -8.45
N GLU A 339 16.90 5.41 -8.85
CA GLU A 339 17.06 6.55 -7.94
C GLU A 339 15.74 7.30 -7.66
N GLY A 340 14.71 7.06 -8.49
CA GLY A 340 13.44 7.75 -8.36
C GLY A 340 12.37 7.25 -9.33
N PRO A 341 11.20 7.93 -9.34
CA PRO A 341 10.08 7.56 -10.20
C PRO A 341 10.46 7.61 -11.68
N HIS A 342 9.87 6.71 -12.47
CA HIS A 342 10.07 6.69 -13.91
C HIS A 342 8.89 7.35 -14.63
N VAL A 343 9.16 8.43 -15.36
CA VAL A 343 8.16 9.17 -16.14
C VAL A 343 8.22 8.73 -17.60
N TYR A 344 7.10 8.28 -18.15
CA TYR A 344 7.02 7.70 -19.50
C TYR A 344 5.65 7.98 -20.15
N ALA A 345 5.38 7.35 -21.31
CA ALA A 345 4.16 7.52 -22.09
C ALA A 345 3.87 9.01 -22.40
N ASP A 346 4.81 9.68 -23.09
CA ASP A 346 4.78 11.13 -23.36
C ASP A 346 4.71 12.02 -22.10
N GLY A 347 5.19 11.52 -20.97
CA GLY A 347 5.13 12.21 -19.68
C GLY A 347 3.77 12.14 -18.99
N LEU A 348 2.88 11.27 -19.45
CA LEU A 348 1.55 11.08 -18.89
C LEU A 348 1.51 10.02 -17.78
N ALA A 349 2.49 9.13 -17.69
CA ALA A 349 2.54 8.08 -16.68
C ALA A 349 3.78 8.20 -15.80
N ILE A 350 3.62 7.89 -14.50
CA ILE A 350 4.66 7.89 -13.48
C ILE A 350 4.65 6.54 -12.77
N ALA A 351 5.69 5.73 -12.99
CA ALA A 351 5.88 4.49 -12.24
C ALA A 351 6.61 4.77 -10.92
N MET A 352 6.09 4.19 -9.84
CA MET A 352 6.57 4.34 -8.47
C MET A 352 7.12 3.04 -7.86
N ASP A 353 6.97 1.90 -8.53
CA ASP A 353 7.57 0.65 -8.08
C ASP A 353 9.07 0.65 -8.37
N GLY A 354 9.88 1.00 -7.37
CA GLY A 354 11.33 1.02 -7.47
C GLY A 354 11.97 -0.37 -7.51
N GLY A 355 11.18 -1.45 -7.40
CA GLY A 355 11.66 -2.82 -7.40
C GLY A 355 12.36 -3.20 -6.10
N VAL A 356 11.77 -2.88 -4.93
CA VAL A 356 12.33 -3.23 -3.61
C VAL A 356 12.63 -4.73 -3.48
N THR A 357 11.82 -5.56 -4.13
CA THR A 357 11.98 -7.03 -4.22
C THR A 357 13.18 -7.48 -5.07
N MET A 358 13.76 -6.55 -5.84
CA MET A 358 14.88 -6.75 -6.77
C MET A 358 16.14 -5.99 -6.32
N SER A 359 16.26 -5.71 -5.01
CA SER A 359 17.32 -4.84 -4.45
C SER A 359 17.24 -3.37 -4.90
N GLY A 360 16.10 -2.94 -5.44
CA GLY A 360 15.80 -1.54 -5.72
C GLY A 360 15.37 -0.77 -4.47
N LYS A 361 15.08 0.53 -4.63
CA LYS A 361 14.67 1.41 -3.53
C LYS A 361 13.14 1.41 -3.39
N LEU A 362 12.64 1.34 -2.15
CA LEU A 362 11.24 1.67 -1.87
C LEU A 362 11.05 3.19 -2.05
N LEU A 363 10.20 3.57 -3.00
CA LEU A 363 10.01 4.98 -3.36
C LEU A 363 8.87 5.60 -2.55
N VAL A 364 9.18 6.69 -1.85
CA VAL A 364 8.24 7.66 -1.31
C VAL A 364 8.58 9.02 -1.89
N ARG A 365 7.64 9.67 -2.60
CA ARG A 365 7.88 10.96 -3.26
C ARG A 365 6.70 11.91 -3.11
N GLN A 366 7.03 13.19 -2.97
CA GLN A 366 6.05 14.27 -3.03
C GLN A 366 5.64 14.54 -4.48
N LEU A 367 4.36 14.83 -4.71
CA LEU A 367 3.82 15.33 -5.97
C LEU A 367 3.50 16.84 -5.86
N PRO A 368 3.65 17.63 -6.94
CA PRO A 368 4.26 17.23 -8.22
C PRO A 368 5.74 16.88 -8.07
N LEU A 369 6.28 16.03 -8.96
CA LEU A 369 7.71 15.75 -8.98
C LEU A 369 8.49 17.03 -9.31
N ASP A 370 9.56 17.29 -8.56
CA ASP A 370 10.47 18.40 -8.86
C ASP A 370 11.05 18.25 -10.28
N ALA A 371 11.15 19.38 -10.98
CA ALA A 371 11.54 19.46 -12.39
C ALA A 371 13.05 19.28 -12.63
#